data_AF-A0A358QTH9-F1
#
_entry.id   AF-A0A358QTH9-F1
#
_cell.length_a   1.000
_cell.length_b   1.000
_cell.length_c   1.000
_cell.angle_alpha   90.00
_cell.angle_beta   90.00
_cell.angle_gamma   90.00
#
_symmetry.space_group_name_H-M   'P 1'
#
loop_
_entity.id
_entity.type
_entity.pdbx_description
1 polymer ?
#
loop_
_entity_poly.entity_id
_entity_poly.type
_entity_poly.pdbx_seq_one_letter_code
_entity_poly.pdbx_strand_id
1 'polypeptide(L)'
;MIQDSGEEFVSGMKARWTGREVIVSKTTPMNPISIKIENAQLAGWEEVDRRIQKKHDRSAKFVMVSGPAVDLASGGEKDNLDRYLVIPVDDSTVYDVREDRLVVLTDREVVQFTLAGR
;
A
#
# COMPACT_ATOMS: atom_id res chain seq x y z
N MET A 1 -8.25 14.37 -6.26
CA MET A 1 -7.26 15.22 -5.58
C MET A 1 -6.01 14.39 -5.51
N ILE A 2 -4.97 14.82 -6.22
CA ILE A 2 -3.65 14.20 -6.14
C ILE A 2 -3.05 14.68 -4.82
N GLN A 3 -2.42 13.79 -4.05
CA GLN A 3 -1.75 14.17 -2.82
C GLN A 3 -0.30 14.47 -3.17
N ASP A 4 0.13 15.70 -2.93
CA ASP A 4 1.38 16.24 -3.50
C ASP A 4 2.59 15.98 -2.59
N SER A 5 2.40 15.25 -1.49
CA SER A 5 3.49 14.85 -0.59
C SER A 5 3.22 13.51 0.10
N GLY A 6 4.30 12.80 0.44
CA GLY A 6 4.21 11.55 1.21
C GLY A 6 3.61 11.70 2.61
N GLU A 7 3.68 12.89 3.21
CA GLU A 7 3.10 13.17 4.53
C GLU A 7 1.57 13.29 4.46
N GLU A 8 1.05 14.05 3.49
CA GLU A 8 -0.39 14.10 3.21
C GLU A 8 -0.95 12.73 2.86
N PHE A 9 -0.15 11.94 2.13
CA PHE A 9 -0.48 10.58 1.76
C PHE A 9 -0.63 9.65 2.97
N VAL A 10 0.36 9.63 3.87
CA VAL A 10 0.29 8.84 5.11
C VAL A 10 -0.89 9.29 5.98
N SER A 11 -1.11 10.60 6.08
CA SER A 11 -2.24 11.15 6.86
C SER A 11 -3.59 10.70 6.29
N GLY A 12 -3.77 10.77 4.97
CA GLY A 12 -4.98 10.31 4.28
C GLY A 12 -5.23 8.81 4.45
N MET A 13 -4.18 7.99 4.29
CA MET A 13 -4.24 6.56 4.53
C MET A 13 -4.63 6.21 5.97
N LYS A 14 -4.01 6.85 6.96
CA LYS A 14 -4.34 6.63 8.38
C LYS A 14 -5.81 6.97 8.67
N ALA A 15 -6.27 8.13 8.18
CA ALA A 15 -7.63 8.57 8.42
C ALA A 15 -8.68 7.65 7.80
N ARG A 16 -8.38 7.05 6.64
CA ARG A 16 -9.38 6.33 5.83
C ARG A 16 -9.29 4.82 5.94
N TRP A 17 -8.10 4.26 6.11
CA TRP A 17 -7.86 2.83 5.97
C TRP A 17 -7.41 2.14 7.26
N THR A 18 -6.92 2.86 8.27
CA THR A 18 -6.58 2.25 9.56
C THR A 18 -7.78 1.50 10.15
N GLY A 19 -7.53 0.26 10.57
CA GLY A 19 -8.52 -0.69 11.08
C GLY A 19 -9.34 -1.39 9.99
N ARG A 20 -9.16 -1.06 8.71
CA ARG A 20 -9.94 -1.60 7.60
C ARG A 20 -9.16 -2.60 6.77
N GLU A 21 -9.90 -3.50 6.13
CA GLU A 21 -9.34 -4.43 5.16
C GLU A 21 -9.14 -3.72 3.81
N VAL A 22 -7.95 -3.89 3.25
CA VAL A 22 -7.54 -3.38 1.95
C VAL A 22 -7.12 -4.55 1.07
N ILE A 23 -7.70 -4.60 -0.13
CA ILE A 23 -7.40 -5.53 -1.20
C ILE A 23 -6.37 -4.88 -2.12
N VAL A 24 -5.24 -5.54 -2.32
CA VAL A 24 -4.18 -5.14 -3.24
C VAL A 24 -4.22 -6.04 -4.47
N SER A 25 -4.41 -5.45 -5.64
CA SER A 25 -4.51 -6.15 -6.92
C SER A 25 -3.49 -5.60 -7.93
N LYS A 26 -3.16 -6.41 -8.93
CA LYS A 26 -2.28 -6.06 -10.04
C LYS A 26 -3.00 -6.26 -11.37
N THR A 27 -2.64 -5.49 -12.40
CA THR A 27 -3.15 -5.67 -13.77
C THR A 27 -2.81 -7.04 -14.37
N THR A 28 -1.68 -7.64 -13.98
CA THR A 28 -1.32 -9.01 -14.33
C THR A 28 -2.04 -9.96 -13.36
N PRO A 29 -2.66 -11.07 -13.83
CA PRO A 29 -3.45 -11.94 -12.96
C PRO A 29 -2.59 -12.57 -11.87
N MET A 30 -2.61 -11.95 -10.71
CA MET A 30 -2.09 -12.46 -9.45
C MET A 30 -3.24 -12.50 -8.46
N ASN A 31 -3.19 -13.47 -7.54
CA ASN A 31 -4.14 -13.50 -6.44
C ASN A 31 -4.04 -12.19 -5.65
N PRO A 32 -5.15 -11.46 -5.47
CA PRO A 32 -5.12 -10.24 -4.69
C PRO A 32 -4.70 -10.53 -3.25
N ILE A 33 -3.99 -9.59 -2.64
CA ILE A 33 -3.53 -9.68 -1.26
C ILE A 33 -4.49 -8.85 -0.40
N SER A 34 -5.14 -9.47 0.57
CA SER A 34 -5.87 -8.74 1.61
C SER A 34 -5.00 -8.52 2.84
N ILE A 35 -5.02 -7.29 3.35
CA ILE A 35 -4.35 -6.88 4.58
C ILE A 35 -5.30 -6.00 5.39
N LYS A 36 -5.31 -6.16 6.71
CA LYS A 36 -5.93 -5.18 7.60
C LYS A 36 -4.89 -4.15 7.97
N ILE A 37 -5.10 -2.88 7.64
CA ILE A 37 -4.10 -1.84 7.93
C ILE A 37 -4.17 -1.46 9.40
N GLU A 38 -3.09 -1.68 10.14
CA GLU A 38 -2.98 -1.24 11.53
C GLU A 38 -2.12 0.01 11.65
N ASN A 39 -1.00 0.03 10.93
CA ASN A 39 -0.07 1.16 10.93
C ASN A 39 0.32 1.56 9.51
N ALA A 40 0.60 2.85 9.34
CA ALA A 40 1.16 3.42 8.13
C ALA A 40 2.24 4.43 8.54
N GLN A 41 3.39 4.41 7.89
CA GLN A 41 4.46 5.38 8.18
C GLN A 41 5.25 5.71 6.93
N LEU A 42 5.87 6.89 6.94
CA LEU A 42 6.81 7.29 5.92
C LEU A 42 8.19 6.77 6.31
N ALA A 43 8.87 6.11 5.38
CA ALA A 43 10.22 5.60 5.51
C ALA A 43 11.11 6.22 4.43
N GLY A 44 12.32 6.60 4.80
CA GLY A 44 13.37 7.02 3.89
C GLY A 44 14.06 5.83 3.20
N TRP A 45 14.88 6.14 2.21
CA TRP A 45 15.62 5.14 1.44
C TRP A 45 16.47 4.19 2.29
N GLU A 46 17.09 4.68 3.38
CA GLU A 46 17.94 3.87 4.25
C GLU A 46 17.16 2.89 5.15
N GLU A 47 15.86 3.13 5.36
CA GLU A 47 15.01 2.35 6.26
C GLU A 47 14.34 1.14 5.59
N VAL A 48 14.40 1.08 4.25
CA VAL A 48 13.81 -0.02 3.45
C VAL A 48 14.83 -1.08 3.06
N ASP A 49 14.36 -2.30 2.78
CA ASP A 49 15.22 -3.42 2.40
C ASP A 49 16.12 -3.08 1.18
N ARG A 50 17.37 -3.54 1.22
CA ARG A 50 18.39 -3.25 0.19
C ARG A 50 17.98 -3.66 -1.23
N ARG A 51 17.10 -4.64 -1.40
CA ARG A 51 16.57 -5.05 -2.71
C ARG A 51 15.60 -4.03 -3.28
N ILE A 52 14.86 -3.33 -2.42
CA ILE A 52 13.97 -2.23 -2.79
C ILE A 52 14.83 -1.00 -3.11
N GLN A 53 15.78 -0.67 -2.23
CA GLN A 53 16.74 0.44 -2.44
C GLN A 53 17.41 0.39 -3.81
N LYS A 54 17.83 -0.80 -4.28
CA LYS A 54 18.48 -0.98 -5.59
C LYS A 54 17.62 -0.63 -6.80
N LYS A 55 16.31 -0.47 -6.62
CA LYS A 55 15.35 -0.16 -7.70
C LYS A 55 14.91 1.31 -7.72
N HIS A 56 15.31 2.10 -6.73
CA HIS A 56 14.85 3.47 -6.56
C HIS A 56 16.01 4.42 -6.21
N ASP A 57 15.88 5.68 -6.60
CA ASP A 57 16.85 6.72 -6.27
C ASP A 57 16.90 7.00 -4.77
N ARG A 58 18.02 7.55 -4.31
CA ARG A 58 18.25 7.87 -2.88
C ARG A 58 17.28 8.91 -2.32
N SER A 59 16.65 9.72 -3.18
CA SER A 59 15.63 10.69 -2.80
C SER A 59 14.25 10.09 -2.62
N ALA A 60 14.05 8.81 -2.95
CA ALA A 60 12.76 8.16 -2.86
C ALA A 60 12.25 8.10 -1.42
N LYS A 61 10.95 8.37 -1.27
CA LYS A 61 10.20 8.18 -0.02
C LYS A 61 9.27 6.98 -0.19
N PHE A 62 9.07 6.23 0.89
CA PHE A 62 8.25 5.04 0.88
C PHE A 62 7.19 5.12 1.96
N VAL A 63 5.97 4.69 1.65
CA VAL A 63 4.96 4.41 2.65
C VAL A 63 5.05 2.94 3.01
N MET A 64 5.30 2.68 4.28
CA MET A 64 5.25 1.35 4.86
C MET A 64 3.91 1.16 5.54
N VAL A 65 3.21 0.11 5.15
CA VAL A 65 1.92 -0.29 5.72
C VAL A 65 2.10 -1.65 6.36
N SER A 66 1.62 -1.81 7.58
CA SER A 66 1.68 -3.09 8.29
C SER A 66 0.34 -3.53 8.84
N GLY A 67 0.18 -4.85 8.93
CA GLY A 67 -0.90 -5.49 9.68
C GLY A 67 -1.10 -6.95 9.26
N PRO A 68 -2.06 -7.63 9.90
CA PRO A 68 -2.26 -9.06 9.70
C PRO A 68 -2.81 -9.36 8.30
N ALA A 69 -2.40 -10.50 7.76
CA ALA A 69 -2.98 -11.06 6.55
C ALA A 69 -4.44 -11.45 6.81
N VAL A 70 -5.32 -11.16 5.85
CA VAL A 70 -6.73 -11.59 5.90
C VAL A 70 -6.95 -12.59 4.76
N ASP A 71 -7.52 -13.76 5.05
CA ASP A 71 -7.93 -14.71 4.02
C ASP A 71 -9.32 -14.32 3.48
N LEU A 72 -9.42 -14.14 2.16
CA LEU A 72 -10.67 -13.81 1.47
C LEU A 72 -11.60 -15.03 1.30
N ALA A 73 -11.06 -16.25 1.39
CA ALA A 73 -11.80 -17.48 1.10
C ALA A 73 -12.34 -18.19 2.36
N SER A 74 -11.76 -17.91 3.52
CA SER A 74 -12.16 -18.49 4.79
C SER A 74 -12.26 -17.36 5.79
N GLY A 75 -13.43 -17.12 6.39
CA GLY A 75 -13.63 -16.11 7.43
C GLY A 75 -12.92 -16.43 8.75
N GLY A 76 -11.64 -16.78 8.70
CA GLY A 76 -10.80 -17.14 9.82
C GLY A 76 -9.39 -16.59 9.65
N GLU A 77 -8.86 -16.02 10.72
CA GLU A 77 -7.45 -15.66 10.86
C GLU A 77 -6.59 -16.90 10.63
N LYS A 78 -5.80 -16.92 9.56
CA LYS A 78 -4.68 -17.86 9.44
C LYS A 78 -3.37 -17.07 9.35
N ASP A 79 -2.50 -17.41 10.28
CA ASP A 79 -1.20 -16.83 10.57
C ASP A 79 -1.22 -15.33 10.87
N ASN A 80 -0.96 -15.00 12.15
CA ASN A 80 -0.57 -13.66 12.64
C ASN A 80 0.80 -13.21 12.09
N LEU A 81 1.07 -13.49 10.82
CA LEU A 81 2.24 -12.98 10.14
C LEU A 81 1.90 -11.55 9.71
N ASP A 82 2.48 -10.59 10.43
CA ASP A 82 2.48 -9.19 10.04
C ASP A 82 3.01 -9.10 8.60
N ARG A 83 2.16 -8.63 7.70
CA ARG A 83 2.56 -8.31 6.33
C ARG A 83 2.96 -6.86 6.28
N TYR A 84 4.03 -6.60 5.53
CA TYR A 84 4.50 -5.26 5.25
C TYR A 84 4.32 -4.99 3.76
N LEU A 85 3.66 -3.89 3.44
CA LEU A 85 3.61 -3.34 2.09
C LEU A 85 4.49 -2.10 2.06
N VAL A 86 5.40 -2.04 1.10
CA VAL A 86 6.27 -0.89 0.86
C VAL A 86 5.86 -0.27 -0.47
N ILE A 87 5.41 0.97 -0.42
CA ILE A 87 4.83 1.70 -1.55
C ILE A 87 5.71 2.92 -1.83
N PRO A 88 6.33 3.05 -3.02
CA PRO A 88 7.03 4.27 -3.38
C PRO A 88 6.03 5.43 -3.49
N VAL A 89 6.40 6.61 -2.97
CA VAL A 89 5.61 7.83 -3.15
C VAL A 89 6.40 8.77 -4.06
N ASP A 90 5.99 8.80 -5.31
CA ASP A 90 6.51 9.67 -6.37
C ASP A 90 5.35 10.14 -7.25
N ASP A 91 5.67 10.85 -8.34
CA ASP A 91 4.70 11.41 -9.29
C ASP A 91 3.83 10.35 -9.99
N SER A 92 4.16 9.05 -9.85
CA SER A 92 3.41 7.92 -10.40
C SER A 92 2.39 7.31 -9.42
N THR A 93 2.37 7.79 -8.17
CA THR A 93 1.46 7.34 -7.12
C THR A 93 0.22 8.23 -7.05
N VAL A 94 -0.92 7.71 -7.49
CA VAL A 94 -2.18 8.44 -7.58
C VAL A 94 -3.18 7.93 -6.56
N TYR A 95 -3.61 8.80 -5.64
CA TYR A 95 -4.71 8.52 -4.74
C TYR A 95 -6.05 9.03 -5.29
N ASP A 96 -6.95 8.13 -5.65
CA ASP A 96 -8.33 8.46 -6.03
C ASP A 96 -9.24 8.48 -4.80
N VAL A 97 -9.39 9.68 -4.26
CA VAL A 97 -10.22 10.01 -3.09
C VAL A 97 -11.70 9.60 -3.27
N ARG A 98 -12.21 9.53 -4.51
CA ARG A 98 -13.64 9.22 -4.77
C ARG A 98 -13.97 7.76 -4.54
N GLU A 99 -13.04 6.89 -4.89
CA GLU A 99 -13.18 5.44 -4.77
C GLU A 99 -12.46 4.87 -3.54
N ASP A 100 -11.83 5.73 -2.71
CA ASP A 100 -10.89 5.31 -1.66
C ASP A 100 -9.84 4.34 -2.20
N ARG A 101 -9.31 4.66 -3.40
CA ARG A 101 -8.47 3.78 -4.21
C ARG A 101 -7.09 4.38 -4.40
N LEU A 102 -6.04 3.61 -4.13
CA LEU A 102 -4.68 3.97 -4.52
C LEU A 102 -4.31 3.24 -5.81
N VAL A 103 -3.71 3.96 -6.75
CA VAL A 103 -3.19 3.42 -7.99
C VAL A 103 -1.72 3.80 -8.08
N VAL A 104 -0.84 2.80 -8.16
CA VAL A 104 0.59 2.99 -8.42
C VAL A 104 0.84 2.59 -9.86
N LEU A 105 1.21 3.57 -10.69
CA LEU A 105 1.53 3.35 -12.10
C LEU A 105 3.02 2.99 -12.20
N THR A 106 3.33 1.71 -12.38
CA THR A 106 4.71 1.30 -12.68
C THR A 106 4.86 1.07 -14.18
N ASP A 107 6.09 1.15 -14.71
CA ASP A 107 6.39 0.87 -16.13
C ASP A 107 5.93 -0.51 -16.62
N ARG A 108 5.62 -1.44 -15.71
CA ARG A 108 5.29 -2.84 -16.03
C ARG A 108 3.91 -3.27 -15.57
N GLU A 109 3.38 -2.67 -14.50
CA GLU A 109 2.13 -3.10 -13.85
C GLU A 109 1.42 -1.90 -13.21
N VAL A 110 0.09 -1.93 -13.19
CA VAL A 110 -0.69 -1.05 -12.34
C VAL A 110 -1.02 -1.82 -11.06
N VAL A 111 -0.63 -1.28 -9.91
CA VAL A 111 -0.98 -1.82 -8.60
C VAL A 111 -2.11 -1.00 -8.03
N GLN A 112 -3.22 -1.65 -7.68
CA GLN A 112 -4.41 -1.01 -7.15
C GLN A 112 -4.69 -1.48 -5.72
N PHE A 113 -4.99 -0.55 -4.83
CA PHE A 113 -5.42 -0.81 -3.46
C PHE A 113 -6.83 -0.28 -3.28
N THR A 114 -7.73 -1.10 -2.74
CA THR A 114 -9.15 -0.76 -2.52
C THR A 114 -9.64 -1.30 -1.20
N LEU A 115 -10.61 -0.63 -0.56
CA LEU A 115 -11.29 -1.18 0.61
C LEU A 115 -12.08 -2.44 0.24
N ALA A 116 -12.04 -3.46 1.09
CA ALA A 116 -12.86 -4.65 0.89
C ALA A 116 -14.37 -4.30 0.97
N GLY A 117 -15.17 -4.84 0.05
CA GLY A 117 -16.63 -4.67 0.03
C GLY A 117 -17.16 -3.41 -0.65
N ARG A 118 -16.34 -2.72 -1.47
CA ARG A 118 -16.78 -1.66 -2.39
C ARG A 118 -16.53 -2.03 -3.84
#